data_AF-A0A923SPI1-F1
#
_entry.id   AF-A0A923SPI1-F1
#
_cell.length_a   1.000
_cell.length_b   1.000
_cell.length_c   1.000
_cell.angle_alpha   90.00
_cell.angle_beta   90.00
_cell.angle_gamma   90.00
#
_symmetry.space_group_name_H-M   'P 1'
#
loop_
_entity.id
_entity.type
_entity.pdbx_description
1 polymer ?
#
loop_
_entity_poly.entity_id
_entity_poly.type
_entity_poly.pdbx_seq_one_letter_code
_entity_poly.pdbx_strand_id
1 'polypeptide(L)'
;MLKKNQFCVIYCVLAMIVLLFTGCVQGGAKRNVTDSVWLREAMEAKGEAIMELQAKIDAQKIKLREQTGEDSLYPTFFAGVAMERVRKTAKPEAVKVAKAWMVRRAALEWYAKKRGIVLTKEDAEKRLETYLADIKGADNIAQVEAYYEKEGISLEASMWADLNLCRQNFIIEDLAGEIQEFYMRGALTDEEILNWDRYWQRFQKKVIKAYRDTEEYDRLMNALRACEQLYPARSAGLEGQEEKIAATVF
;
A
#
# COMPACT_ATOMS: atom_id res chain seq x y z
N MET A 1 5.01 -22.85 22.55
CA MET A 1 5.35 -21.42 22.68
C MET A 1 5.40 -20.79 21.29
N LEU A 2 4.31 -20.16 20.86
CA LEU A 2 4.22 -19.47 19.57
C LEU A 2 4.86 -18.08 19.72
N LYS A 3 5.80 -17.74 18.83
CA LYS A 3 6.63 -16.52 18.89
C LYS A 3 5.79 -15.26 18.63
N LYS A 4 5.96 -14.25 19.51
CA LYS A 4 5.24 -12.97 19.60
C LYS A 4 5.35 -11.99 18.41
N ASN A 5 5.95 -12.36 17.28
CA ASN A 5 6.21 -11.42 16.17
C ASN A 5 5.31 -11.59 14.94
N GLN A 6 4.21 -12.35 15.03
CA GLN A 6 3.27 -12.53 13.91
C GLN A 6 1.93 -11.80 14.10
N PHE A 7 1.79 -11.01 15.17
CA PHE A 7 0.54 -10.33 15.52
C PHE A 7 0.36 -8.92 14.89
N CYS A 8 1.42 -8.27 14.39
CA CYS A 8 1.30 -6.93 13.81
C CYS A 8 0.50 -6.90 12.49
N VAL A 9 0.59 -7.94 11.66
CA VAL A 9 -0.17 -8.00 10.39
C VAL A 9 -1.67 -8.28 10.63
N ILE A 10 -2.02 -8.76 11.83
CA ILE A 10 -3.39 -9.16 12.18
C ILE A 10 -4.18 -7.99 12.77
N TYR A 11 -3.54 -7.01 13.40
CA TYR A 11 -4.21 -5.80 13.90
C TYR A 11 -4.46 -4.74 12.81
N CYS A 12 -3.72 -4.78 11.70
CA CYS A 12 -3.90 -3.81 10.60
C CYS A 12 -5.23 -3.97 9.87
N VAL A 13 -5.89 -5.14 9.93
CA VAL A 13 -7.13 -5.38 9.19
C VAL A 13 -8.36 -4.91 9.99
N LEU A 14 -8.33 -5.04 11.33
CA LEU A 14 -9.36 -4.60 12.28
C LEU A 14 -9.71 -3.11 12.21
N ALA A 15 -8.77 -2.28 11.75
CA ALA A 15 -8.94 -0.84 11.72
C ALA A 15 -9.12 -0.25 10.31
N MET A 16 -8.98 -1.09 9.26
CA MET A 16 -9.33 -0.69 7.89
C MET A 16 -10.85 -0.54 7.70
N ILE A 17 -11.68 -1.17 8.55
CA ILE A 17 -13.14 -1.09 8.44
C ILE A 17 -13.74 0.05 9.26
N VAL A 18 -13.23 0.29 10.48
CA VAL A 18 -13.85 1.28 11.38
C VAL A 18 -13.74 2.70 10.81
N LEU A 19 -12.69 3.00 10.04
CA LEU A 19 -12.49 4.31 9.41
C LEU A 19 -13.25 4.50 8.09
N LEU A 20 -13.70 3.43 7.44
CA LEU A 20 -14.58 3.52 6.27
C LEU A 20 -16.04 3.85 6.68
N PHE A 21 -16.40 3.69 7.97
CA PHE A 21 -17.78 3.86 8.48
C PHE A 21 -18.01 5.02 9.45
N THR A 22 -17.03 5.86 9.80
CA THR A 22 -17.29 7.09 10.60
C THR A 22 -17.59 8.33 9.75
N GLY A 23 -17.97 8.12 8.49
CA GLY A 23 -18.71 9.10 7.69
C GLY A 23 -20.18 9.23 8.12
N CYS A 24 -20.44 9.51 9.40
CA CYS A 24 -21.65 10.16 9.90
C CYS A 24 -21.50 10.53 11.40
N VAL A 25 -20.90 11.69 11.62
CA VAL A 25 -21.09 12.64 12.75
C VAL A 25 -21.29 12.06 14.15
N GLN A 26 -20.24 12.14 14.98
CA GLN A 26 -20.39 12.62 16.37
C GLN A 26 -19.06 13.20 16.89
N GLY A 27 -18.98 14.54 16.91
CA GLY A 27 -18.08 15.31 17.77
C GLY A 27 -16.61 15.44 17.34
N GLY A 28 -16.28 16.50 16.60
CA GLY A 28 -15.02 17.27 16.74
C GLY A 28 -13.66 16.59 16.57
N ALA A 29 -13.57 15.28 16.32
CA ALA A 29 -12.31 14.59 16.08
C ALA A 29 -11.91 14.78 14.62
N LYS A 30 -10.88 15.60 14.41
CA LYS A 30 -10.33 15.90 13.09
C LYS A 30 -9.61 14.66 12.52
N ARG A 31 -9.72 14.46 11.21
CA ARG A 31 -9.12 13.32 10.50
C ARG A 31 -7.58 13.40 10.56
N ASN A 32 -6.91 12.27 10.73
CA ASN A 32 -5.45 12.16 10.66
C ASN A 32 -5.07 11.64 9.26
N VAL A 33 -4.09 12.26 8.57
CA VAL A 33 -3.63 11.80 7.24
C VAL A 33 -3.15 10.35 7.31
N THR A 34 -2.64 9.95 8.47
CA THR A 34 -2.10 8.62 8.71
C THR A 34 -3.17 7.60 9.02
N ASP A 35 -4.44 7.99 9.10
CA ASP A 35 -5.55 7.04 9.13
C ASP A 35 -5.89 6.53 7.72
N SER A 36 -5.31 7.16 6.68
CA SER A 36 -5.33 6.59 5.34
C SER A 36 -4.52 5.30 5.27
N VAL A 37 -5.04 4.31 4.54
CA VAL A 37 -4.37 3.02 4.29
C VAL A 37 -2.93 3.21 3.77
N TRP A 38 -2.70 4.32 3.05
CA TRP A 38 -1.42 4.69 2.45
C TRP A 38 -0.32 5.08 3.44
N LEU A 39 -0.66 5.84 4.47
CA LEU A 39 0.31 6.42 5.41
C LEU A 39 0.34 5.70 6.76
N ARG A 40 -0.69 4.90 7.06
CA ARG A 40 -0.76 4.14 8.32
C ARG A 40 0.20 2.97 8.41
N GLU A 41 0.40 2.23 7.32
CA GLU A 41 1.38 1.13 7.26
C GLU A 41 2.83 1.63 7.47
N ALA A 42 3.08 2.92 7.25
CA ALA A 42 4.34 3.57 7.56
C ALA A 42 4.46 4.01 9.03
N MET A 43 3.36 4.18 9.78
CA MET A 43 3.39 4.90 11.06
C MET A 43 3.11 4.11 12.35
N GLU A 44 2.78 2.81 12.29
CA GLU A 44 2.58 2.06 13.54
C GLU A 44 3.89 1.90 14.36
N ALA A 45 3.81 2.36 15.60
CA ALA A 45 4.80 2.42 16.70
C ALA A 45 6.04 3.33 16.56
N LYS A 46 6.42 3.82 15.37
CA LYS A 46 7.77 4.42 15.13
C LYS A 46 7.80 5.55 14.08
N GLY A 47 6.70 6.28 13.96
CA GLY A 47 6.27 6.98 12.74
C GLY A 47 7.20 8.02 12.11
N GLU A 48 7.99 8.79 12.86
CA GLU A 48 8.78 9.90 12.25
C GLU A 48 9.94 9.42 11.35
N ALA A 49 10.75 8.48 11.84
CA ALA A 49 11.89 7.95 11.08
C ALA A 49 11.46 7.14 9.85
N ILE A 50 10.29 6.47 9.95
CA ILE A 50 9.71 5.74 8.83
C ILE A 50 9.12 6.73 7.81
N MET A 51 8.50 7.83 8.24
CA MET A 51 8.00 8.88 7.35
C MET A 51 9.10 9.60 6.59
N GLU A 52 10.22 9.92 7.25
CA GLU A 52 11.39 10.48 6.56
C GLU A 52 11.92 9.53 5.47
N LEU A 53 11.98 8.23 5.78
CA LEU A 53 12.42 7.23 4.81
C LEU A 53 11.40 6.97 3.70
N GLN A 54 10.11 7.04 4.00
CA GLN A 54 9.04 6.94 3.01
C GLN A 54 9.14 8.09 2.01
N ALA A 55 9.33 9.33 2.49
CA ALA A 55 9.55 10.49 1.62
C ALA A 55 10.79 10.31 0.72
N LYS A 56 11.90 9.79 1.27
CA LYS A 56 13.12 9.46 0.51
C LYS A 56 12.85 8.41 -0.57
N ILE A 57 12.14 7.36 -0.22
CA ILE A 57 11.78 6.26 -1.14
C ILE A 57 10.89 6.81 -2.25
N ASP A 58 9.90 7.64 -1.92
CA ASP A 58 8.99 8.24 -2.91
C ASP A 58 9.73 9.21 -3.84
N ALA A 59 10.63 10.04 -3.32
CA ALA A 59 11.48 10.91 -4.13
C ALA A 59 12.36 10.10 -5.10
N GLN A 60 12.96 9.00 -4.63
CA GLN A 60 13.76 8.13 -5.50
C GLN A 60 12.88 7.39 -6.52
N LYS A 61 11.67 7.01 -6.15
CA LYS A 61 10.71 6.35 -7.03
C LYS A 61 10.25 7.27 -8.16
N ILE A 62 10.03 8.57 -7.89
CA ILE A 62 9.77 9.58 -8.93
C ILE A 62 10.92 9.64 -9.94
N LYS A 63 12.17 9.78 -9.46
CA LYS A 63 13.37 9.80 -10.32
C LYS A 63 13.49 8.52 -11.16
N LEU A 64 13.24 7.36 -10.56
CA LEU A 64 13.26 6.08 -11.28
C LEU A 64 12.15 6.03 -12.34
N ARG A 65 10.98 6.59 -12.06
CA ARG A 65 9.87 6.65 -13.02
C ARG A 65 10.21 7.54 -14.21
N GLU A 66 10.83 8.69 -14.00
CA GLU A 66 11.36 9.55 -15.08
C GLU A 66 12.36 8.80 -15.98
N GLN A 67 13.18 7.92 -15.39
CA GLN A 67 14.18 7.13 -16.13
C GLN A 67 13.62 5.89 -16.83
N THR A 68 12.58 5.27 -16.28
CA THR A 68 12.05 3.99 -16.78
C THR A 68 10.72 4.11 -17.52
N GLY A 69 10.07 5.27 -17.48
CA GLY A 69 8.74 5.51 -18.03
C GLY A 69 7.62 5.14 -17.06
N GLU A 70 6.41 5.68 -17.34
CA GLU A 70 5.23 5.56 -16.49
C GLU A 70 4.70 4.11 -16.36
N ASP A 71 4.89 3.30 -17.41
CA ASP A 71 4.41 1.91 -17.47
C ASP A 71 5.33 0.90 -16.79
N SER A 72 6.51 1.33 -16.34
CA SER A 72 7.48 0.47 -15.69
C SER A 72 7.01 0.04 -14.30
N LEU A 73 7.08 -1.26 -14.02
CA LEU A 73 6.85 -1.81 -12.68
C LEU A 73 8.04 -1.60 -11.73
N TYR A 74 9.20 -1.22 -12.27
CA TYR A 74 10.45 -1.15 -11.51
C TYR A 74 10.42 -0.15 -10.34
N PRO A 75 9.92 1.10 -10.49
CA PRO A 75 9.87 2.04 -9.36
C PRO A 75 9.03 1.51 -8.19
N THR A 76 7.88 0.91 -8.47
CA THR A 76 7.01 0.32 -7.44
C THR A 76 7.65 -0.91 -6.80
N PHE A 77 8.30 -1.77 -7.59
CA PHE A 77 9.07 -2.92 -7.08
C PHE A 77 10.19 -2.45 -6.15
N PHE A 78 10.98 -1.46 -6.58
CA PHE A 78 12.06 -0.87 -5.80
C PHE A 78 11.57 -0.34 -4.44
N ALA A 79 10.48 0.44 -4.45
CA ALA A 79 9.90 0.99 -3.22
C ALA A 79 9.43 -0.11 -2.26
N GLY A 80 8.81 -1.17 -2.78
CA GLY A 80 8.39 -2.33 -1.99
C GLY A 80 9.58 -3.04 -1.32
N VAL A 81 10.68 -3.25 -2.05
CA VAL A 81 11.88 -3.87 -1.47
C VAL A 81 12.53 -2.94 -0.45
N ALA A 82 12.65 -1.65 -0.76
CA ALA A 82 13.23 -0.66 0.14
C ALA A 82 12.47 -0.61 1.48
N MET A 83 11.14 -0.54 1.45
CA MET A 83 10.29 -0.54 2.65
C MET A 83 10.44 -1.81 3.49
N GLU A 84 10.57 -2.97 2.87
CA GLU A 84 10.80 -4.22 3.61
C GLU A 84 12.19 -4.28 4.26
N ARG A 85 13.20 -3.67 3.65
CA ARG A 85 14.53 -3.54 4.28
C ARG A 85 14.50 -2.65 5.53
N VAL A 86 13.67 -1.61 5.55
CA VAL A 86 13.43 -0.78 6.75
C VAL A 86 12.93 -1.64 7.92
N ARG A 87 12.11 -2.65 7.60
CA ARG A 87 11.54 -3.60 8.57
C ARG A 87 12.52 -4.71 8.99
N LYS A 88 13.83 -4.54 8.74
CA LYS A 88 14.91 -5.52 9.01
C LYS A 88 14.77 -6.83 8.23
N THR A 89 14.03 -6.84 7.13
CA THR A 89 13.96 -8.01 6.26
C THR A 89 15.23 -8.10 5.41
N ALA A 90 15.92 -9.23 5.44
CA ALA A 90 17.11 -9.46 4.61
C ALA A 90 16.79 -9.29 3.12
N LYS A 91 17.71 -8.72 2.32
CA LYS A 91 17.48 -8.38 0.90
C LYS A 91 16.79 -9.49 0.08
N PRO A 92 17.21 -10.77 0.14
CA PRO A 92 16.53 -11.83 -0.61
C PRO A 92 15.07 -12.05 -0.16
N GLU A 93 14.77 -11.86 1.11
CA GLU A 93 13.42 -12.01 1.66
C GLU A 93 12.57 -10.77 1.38
N ALA A 94 13.16 -9.57 1.44
CA ALA A 94 12.49 -8.31 1.08
C ALA A 94 12.02 -8.33 -0.37
N VAL A 95 12.84 -8.88 -1.28
CA VAL A 95 12.47 -9.13 -2.68
C VAL A 95 11.28 -10.07 -2.80
N LYS A 96 11.25 -11.18 -2.06
CA LYS A 96 10.11 -12.10 -2.08
C LYS A 96 8.84 -11.45 -1.56
N VAL A 97 8.92 -10.68 -0.47
CA VAL A 97 7.76 -9.99 0.12
C VAL A 97 7.22 -8.94 -0.84
N ALA A 98 8.08 -8.13 -1.46
CA ALA A 98 7.68 -7.15 -2.47
C ALA A 98 6.96 -7.81 -3.66
N LYS A 99 7.51 -8.91 -4.20
CA LYS A 99 6.85 -9.68 -5.27
C LYS A 99 5.49 -10.22 -4.82
N ALA A 100 5.41 -10.81 -3.64
CA ALA A 100 4.16 -11.34 -3.11
C ALA A 100 3.09 -10.24 -2.93
N TRP A 101 3.51 -9.06 -2.48
CA TRP A 101 2.63 -7.89 -2.37
C TRP A 101 2.12 -7.43 -3.74
N MET A 102 2.99 -7.33 -4.76
CA MET A 102 2.57 -6.97 -6.12
C MET A 102 1.63 -8.01 -6.74
N VAL A 103 1.91 -9.30 -6.55
CA VAL A 103 1.03 -10.40 -6.99
C VAL A 103 -0.33 -10.33 -6.31
N ARG A 104 -0.39 -10.07 -5.00
CA ARG A 104 -1.65 -9.91 -4.27
C ARG A 104 -2.51 -8.80 -4.88
N ARG A 105 -1.91 -7.64 -5.16
CA ARG A 105 -2.63 -6.50 -5.75
C ARG A 105 -3.15 -6.79 -7.14
N ALA A 106 -2.30 -7.34 -8.00
CA ALA A 106 -2.70 -7.72 -9.36
C ALA A 106 -3.81 -8.77 -9.36
N ALA A 107 -3.76 -9.75 -8.45
CA ALA A 107 -4.82 -10.75 -8.30
C ALA A 107 -6.16 -10.13 -7.90
N LEU A 108 -6.14 -9.16 -6.97
CA LEU A 108 -7.36 -8.46 -6.53
C LEU A 108 -7.91 -7.54 -7.62
N GLU A 109 -7.06 -6.79 -8.33
CA GLU A 109 -7.48 -5.98 -9.48
C GLU A 109 -8.07 -6.86 -10.59
N TRP A 110 -7.44 -7.98 -10.91
CA TRP A 110 -7.95 -8.96 -11.88
C TRP A 110 -9.33 -9.50 -11.48
N TYR A 111 -9.52 -9.82 -10.20
CA TYR A 111 -10.80 -10.31 -9.71
C TYR A 111 -11.87 -9.21 -9.72
N ALA A 112 -11.52 -7.99 -9.31
CA ALA A 112 -12.39 -6.82 -9.35
C ALA A 112 -12.89 -6.55 -10.78
N LYS A 113 -11.97 -6.57 -11.76
CA LYS A 113 -12.30 -6.39 -13.19
C LYS A 113 -13.32 -7.43 -13.69
N LYS A 114 -13.18 -8.70 -13.27
CA LYS A 114 -14.14 -9.76 -13.62
C LYS A 114 -15.55 -9.53 -13.05
N ARG A 115 -15.67 -8.70 -12.01
CA ARG A 115 -16.95 -8.30 -11.40
C ARG A 115 -17.47 -6.97 -11.92
N GLY A 116 -16.81 -6.35 -12.90
CA GLY A 116 -17.20 -5.06 -13.44
C GLY A 116 -16.70 -3.87 -12.63
N ILE A 117 -15.90 -4.09 -11.58
CA ILE A 117 -15.23 -3.01 -10.84
C ILE A 117 -14.01 -2.59 -11.66
N VAL A 118 -14.16 -1.51 -12.41
CA VAL A 118 -13.10 -0.93 -13.26
C VAL A 118 -13.08 0.57 -13.01
N LEU A 119 -11.87 1.12 -12.87
CA LEU A 119 -11.66 2.56 -12.76
C LEU A 119 -10.83 3.02 -13.95
N THR A 120 -11.35 3.99 -14.70
CA THR A 120 -10.62 4.63 -15.80
C THR A 120 -9.47 5.48 -15.25
N LYS A 121 -8.59 5.98 -16.12
CA LYS A 121 -7.54 6.91 -15.68
C LYS A 121 -8.20 8.18 -15.16
N GLU A 122 -9.11 8.76 -15.92
CA GLU A 122 -9.81 10.00 -15.60
C GLU A 122 -10.60 9.91 -14.29
N ASP A 123 -11.25 8.77 -14.01
CA ASP A 123 -11.96 8.58 -12.74
C ASP A 123 -10.98 8.42 -11.56
N ALA A 124 -9.82 7.81 -11.79
CA ALA A 124 -8.77 7.73 -10.77
C ALA A 124 -8.17 9.10 -10.45
N GLU A 125 -8.00 9.97 -11.45
CA GLU A 125 -7.54 11.35 -11.27
C GLU A 125 -8.52 12.14 -10.39
N LYS A 126 -9.81 12.12 -10.72
CA LYS A 126 -10.85 12.79 -9.92
C LYS A 126 -10.92 12.28 -8.48
N ARG A 127 -10.80 10.96 -8.28
CA ARG A 127 -10.79 10.35 -6.95
C ARG A 127 -9.53 10.74 -6.18
N LEU A 128 -8.39 10.83 -6.86
CA LEU A 128 -7.15 11.33 -6.26
C LEU A 128 -7.27 12.81 -5.86
N GLU A 129 -7.82 13.68 -6.71
CA GLU A 129 -8.07 15.08 -6.38
C GLU A 129 -8.96 15.23 -5.15
N THR A 130 -10.04 14.45 -5.07
CA THR A 130 -10.94 14.42 -3.92
C THR A 130 -10.19 13.98 -2.66
N TYR A 131 -9.39 12.91 -2.76
CA TYR A 131 -8.58 12.44 -1.65
C TYR A 131 -7.54 13.47 -1.20
N LEU A 132 -6.87 14.14 -2.14
CA LEU A 132 -5.90 15.20 -1.86
C LEU A 132 -6.57 16.41 -1.15
N ALA A 133 -7.79 16.76 -1.54
CA ALA A 133 -8.58 17.78 -0.86
C ALA A 133 -8.94 17.37 0.58
N ASP A 134 -9.32 16.10 0.77
CA ASP A 134 -9.67 15.57 2.09
C ASP A 134 -8.47 15.55 3.06
N ILE A 135 -7.27 15.16 2.59
CA ILE A 135 -6.09 15.11 3.46
C ILE A 135 -5.52 16.50 3.80
N LYS A 136 -5.80 17.54 3.00
CA LYS A 136 -5.38 18.93 3.29
C LYS A 136 -6.00 19.45 4.61
N GLY A 137 -7.14 18.90 5.04
CA GLY A 137 -7.80 19.26 6.29
C GLY A 137 -7.33 18.48 7.53
N ALA A 138 -6.37 17.57 7.38
CA ALA A 138 -5.96 16.69 8.47
C ALA A 138 -4.90 17.30 9.39
N ASP A 139 -4.95 16.96 10.68
CA ASP A 139 -4.18 17.67 11.72
C ASP A 139 -2.66 17.56 11.59
N ASN A 140 -2.17 16.47 10.98
CA ASN A 140 -0.73 16.20 10.83
C ASN A 140 -0.22 16.39 9.40
N ILE A 141 -1.02 16.95 8.49
CA ILE A 141 -0.61 17.13 7.09
C ILE A 141 0.67 17.98 6.99
N ALA A 142 0.78 19.05 7.78
CA ALA A 142 1.97 19.91 7.78
C ALA A 142 3.24 19.15 8.23
N GLN A 143 3.11 18.23 9.20
CA GLN A 143 4.23 17.39 9.61
C GLN A 143 4.63 16.42 8.50
N VAL A 144 3.65 15.81 7.83
CA VAL A 144 3.89 14.90 6.70
C VAL A 144 4.56 15.63 5.55
N GLU A 145 4.02 16.78 5.13
CA GLU A 145 4.57 17.60 4.04
C GLU A 145 6.01 18.03 4.33
N ALA A 146 6.34 18.37 5.58
CA ALA A 146 7.71 18.72 5.96
C ALA A 146 8.74 17.58 5.70
N TYR A 147 8.35 16.30 5.73
CA TYR A 147 9.24 15.20 5.34
C TYR A 147 9.46 15.14 3.83
N TYR A 148 8.40 15.38 3.03
CA TYR A 148 8.49 15.38 1.57
C TYR A 148 9.28 16.60 1.07
N GLU A 149 9.08 17.77 1.67
CA GLU A 149 9.81 19.00 1.34
C GLU A 149 11.32 18.86 1.54
N LYS A 150 11.76 18.16 2.60
CA LYS A 150 13.19 17.85 2.83
C LYS A 150 13.83 17.07 1.68
N GLU A 151 13.02 16.27 0.99
CA GLU A 151 13.45 15.46 -0.17
C GLU A 151 13.21 16.17 -1.51
N GLY A 152 12.77 17.44 -1.48
CA GLY A 152 12.57 18.29 -2.65
C GLY A 152 11.31 17.95 -3.45
N ILE A 153 10.33 17.28 -2.85
CA ILE A 153 9.05 16.91 -3.48
C ILE A 153 7.88 17.29 -2.57
N SER A 154 6.65 17.24 -3.08
CA SER A 154 5.44 17.31 -2.25
C SER A 154 4.77 15.94 -2.13
N LEU A 155 3.96 15.75 -1.08
CA LEU A 155 3.13 14.55 -0.94
C LEU A 155 2.21 14.40 -2.17
N GLU A 156 1.58 15.50 -2.60
CA GLU A 156 0.74 15.55 -3.80
C GLU A 156 1.49 15.09 -5.05
N ALA A 157 2.70 15.61 -5.30
CA ALA A 157 3.51 15.20 -6.45
C ALA A 157 3.86 13.70 -6.41
N SER A 158 4.15 13.15 -5.22
CA SER A 158 4.41 11.71 -5.07
C SER A 158 3.19 10.84 -5.39
N MET A 159 1.99 11.28 -5.01
CA MET A 159 0.76 10.55 -5.29
C MET A 159 0.42 10.59 -6.78
N TRP A 160 0.57 11.75 -7.42
CA TRP A 160 0.37 11.89 -8.87
C TRP A 160 1.35 11.04 -9.67
N ALA A 161 2.61 10.98 -9.24
CA ALA A 161 3.62 10.13 -9.88
C ALA A 161 3.24 8.65 -9.84
N ASP A 162 2.43 8.19 -8.88
CA ASP A 162 1.93 6.81 -8.82
C ASP A 162 0.42 6.71 -8.96
N LEU A 163 -0.18 7.52 -9.83
CA LEU A 163 -1.59 7.46 -10.14
C LEU A 163 -2.07 6.02 -10.42
N ASN A 164 -1.26 5.19 -11.09
CA ASN A 164 -1.63 3.80 -11.36
C ASN A 164 -1.67 2.91 -10.10
N LEU A 165 -0.77 3.15 -9.14
CA LEU A 165 -0.85 2.50 -7.82
C LEU A 165 -2.07 3.00 -7.06
N CYS A 166 -2.40 4.30 -7.18
CA CYS A 166 -3.59 4.90 -6.59
C CYS A 166 -4.88 4.28 -7.13
N ARG A 167 -4.98 4.20 -8.45
CA ARG A 167 -6.07 3.51 -9.17
C ARG A 167 -6.25 2.07 -8.69
N GLN A 168 -5.16 1.31 -8.56
CA GLN A 168 -5.24 -0.06 -8.04
C GLN A 168 -5.77 -0.12 -6.61
N ASN A 169 -5.39 0.83 -5.75
CA ASN A 169 -5.89 0.89 -4.39
C ASN A 169 -7.39 1.20 -4.34
N PHE A 170 -7.85 2.17 -5.11
CA PHE A 170 -9.28 2.48 -5.22
C PHE A 170 -10.09 1.28 -5.69
N ILE A 171 -9.62 0.53 -6.69
CA ILE A 171 -10.28 -0.71 -7.14
C ILE A 171 -10.33 -1.77 -6.03
N ILE A 172 -9.25 -1.92 -5.25
CA ILE A 172 -9.18 -2.89 -4.14
C ILE A 172 -10.10 -2.46 -2.98
N GLU A 173 -10.20 -1.16 -2.69
CA GLU A 173 -11.13 -0.59 -1.71
C GLU A 173 -12.57 -0.86 -2.11
N ASP A 174 -12.93 -0.60 -3.37
CA ASP A 174 -14.27 -0.84 -3.90
C ASP A 174 -14.63 -2.32 -3.84
N LEU A 175 -13.68 -3.20 -4.20
CA LEU A 175 -13.84 -4.65 -4.05
C LEU A 175 -14.03 -5.05 -2.59
N ALA A 176 -13.26 -4.49 -1.66
CA ALA A 176 -13.40 -4.79 -0.24
C ALA A 176 -14.78 -4.35 0.27
N GLY A 177 -15.25 -3.16 -0.13
CA GLY A 177 -16.57 -2.65 0.20
C GLY A 177 -17.69 -3.56 -0.31
N GLU A 178 -17.68 -3.95 -1.58
CA GLU A 178 -18.69 -4.84 -2.16
C GLU A 178 -18.73 -6.21 -1.44
N ILE A 179 -17.55 -6.77 -1.15
CA ILE A 179 -17.44 -8.05 -0.44
C ILE A 179 -17.91 -7.91 1.01
N GLN A 180 -17.66 -6.77 1.65
CA GLN A 180 -18.10 -6.48 3.01
C GLN A 180 -19.63 -6.33 3.08
N GLU A 181 -20.24 -5.59 2.15
CA GLU A 181 -21.70 -5.49 2.04
C GLU A 181 -22.36 -6.84 1.78
N PHE A 182 -21.74 -7.68 0.94
CA PHE A 182 -22.21 -9.05 0.76
C PHE A 182 -22.11 -9.87 2.05
N TYR A 183 -20.99 -9.76 2.78
CA TYR A 183 -20.77 -10.44 4.05
C TYR A 183 -21.78 -10.02 5.11
N MET A 184 -22.03 -8.71 5.26
CA MET A 184 -22.94 -8.13 6.27
C MET A 184 -24.43 -8.28 5.94
N ARG A 185 -24.80 -8.64 4.70
CA ARG A 185 -26.20 -8.86 4.30
C ARG A 185 -26.80 -10.16 4.83
N GLY A 186 -25.99 -11.17 5.13
CA GLY A 186 -26.46 -12.23 6.03
C GLY A 186 -26.56 -11.64 7.43
N ALA A 187 -27.64 -11.83 8.17
CA ALA A 187 -27.77 -11.30 9.52
C ALA A 187 -26.66 -11.86 10.45
N LEU A 188 -25.51 -11.19 10.45
CA LEU A 188 -24.32 -11.60 11.17
C LEU A 188 -24.45 -11.21 12.64
N THR A 189 -23.93 -12.07 13.51
CA THR A 189 -23.67 -11.76 14.91
C THR A 189 -22.46 -10.83 15.05
N ASP A 190 -22.34 -10.12 16.18
CA ASP A 190 -21.19 -9.25 16.47
C ASP A 190 -19.83 -10.01 16.39
N GLU A 191 -19.83 -11.30 16.73
CA GLU A 191 -18.66 -12.17 16.61
C GLU A 191 -18.28 -12.45 15.14
N GLU A 192 -19.27 -12.53 14.24
CA GLU A 192 -19.03 -12.70 12.81
C GLU A 192 -18.54 -11.41 12.15
N ILE A 193 -18.98 -10.24 12.61
CA ILE A 193 -18.44 -8.94 12.20
C ILE A 193 -16.95 -8.83 12.58
N LEU A 194 -16.58 -9.26 13.80
CA LEU A 194 -15.19 -9.32 14.27
C LEU A 194 -14.31 -10.33 13.50
N ASN A 195 -14.92 -11.23 12.71
CA ASN A 195 -14.22 -12.23 11.90
C ASN A 195 -13.98 -11.79 10.44
N TRP A 196 -14.34 -10.56 10.07
CA TRP A 196 -14.08 -10.02 8.73
C TRP A 196 -12.63 -10.23 8.29
N ASP A 197 -11.66 -9.91 9.14
CA ASP A 197 -10.24 -9.96 8.78
C ASP A 197 -9.83 -11.35 8.29
N ARG A 198 -10.31 -12.37 9.02
CA ARG A 198 -10.06 -13.77 8.69
C ARG A 198 -10.80 -14.17 7.43
N TYR A 199 -11.99 -13.62 7.18
CA TYR A 199 -12.70 -13.83 5.93
C TYR A 199 -11.96 -13.20 4.75
N TRP A 200 -11.59 -11.92 4.85
CA TRP A 200 -10.84 -11.17 3.85
C TRP A 200 -9.52 -11.86 3.50
N GLN A 201 -8.74 -12.29 4.50
CA GLN A 201 -7.50 -13.03 4.26
C GLN A 201 -7.73 -14.36 3.52
N ARG A 202 -8.80 -15.10 3.86
CA ARG A 202 -9.16 -16.34 3.16
C ARG A 202 -9.60 -16.06 1.73
N PHE A 203 -10.38 -15.00 1.51
CA PHE A 203 -10.80 -14.54 0.20
C PHE A 203 -9.59 -14.17 -0.68
N GLN A 204 -8.68 -13.33 -0.17
CA GLN A 204 -7.44 -12.97 -0.86
C GLN A 204 -6.63 -14.21 -1.28
N LYS A 205 -6.47 -15.19 -0.40
CA LYS A 205 -5.77 -16.46 -0.73
C LYS A 205 -6.45 -17.22 -1.86
N LYS A 206 -7.79 -17.29 -1.87
CA LYS A 206 -8.55 -17.92 -2.96
C LYS A 206 -8.36 -17.19 -4.29
N VAL A 207 -8.45 -15.86 -4.27
CA VAL A 207 -8.25 -15.02 -5.45
C VAL A 207 -6.83 -15.16 -6.01
N ILE A 208 -5.82 -15.07 -5.15
CA ILE A 208 -4.41 -15.28 -5.55
C ILE A 208 -4.22 -16.67 -6.16
N LYS A 209 -4.82 -17.71 -5.56
CA LYS A 209 -4.73 -19.07 -6.10
C LYS A 209 -5.31 -19.14 -7.52
N ALA A 210 -6.49 -18.57 -7.75
CA ALA A 210 -7.10 -18.55 -9.07
C ALA A 210 -6.32 -17.69 -10.09
N TYR A 211 -5.74 -16.58 -9.65
CA TYR A 211 -4.93 -15.71 -10.50
C TYR A 211 -3.64 -16.37 -10.98
N ARG A 212 -3.03 -17.27 -10.18
CA ARG A 212 -1.79 -17.98 -10.56
C ARG A 212 -1.95 -18.88 -11.80
N ASP A 213 -3.17 -19.24 -12.15
CA ASP A 213 -3.48 -20.11 -13.29
C ASP A 213 -3.77 -19.29 -14.57
N THR A 214 -3.42 -17.99 -14.62
CA THR A 214 -3.72 -17.11 -15.76
C THR A 214 -2.48 -16.57 -16.47
N GLU A 215 -2.63 -16.21 -17.74
CA GLU A 215 -1.56 -15.60 -18.55
C GLU A 215 -1.10 -14.24 -18.00
N GLU A 216 -1.99 -13.48 -17.35
CA GLU A 216 -1.64 -12.22 -16.71
C GLU A 216 -0.69 -12.42 -15.52
N TYR A 217 -0.81 -13.53 -14.79
CA TYR A 217 0.15 -13.89 -13.75
C TYR A 217 1.52 -14.20 -14.34
N ASP A 218 1.59 -14.97 -15.43
CA ASP A 218 2.86 -15.27 -16.10
C ASP A 218 3.56 -14.00 -16.62
N ARG A 219 2.79 -13.08 -17.23
CA ARG A 219 3.28 -11.77 -17.66
C ARG A 219 3.83 -10.96 -16.48
N LEU A 220 3.09 -10.89 -15.38
CA LEU A 220 3.54 -10.19 -14.17
C LEU A 220 4.82 -10.82 -13.61
N MET A 221 4.89 -12.14 -13.49
CA MET A 221 6.05 -12.83 -12.94
C MET A 221 7.29 -12.63 -13.81
N ASN A 222 7.17 -12.61 -15.12
CA ASN A 222 8.27 -12.30 -16.02
C ASN A 222 8.76 -10.86 -15.85
N ALA A 223 7.84 -9.89 -15.74
CA ALA A 223 8.19 -8.50 -15.48
C ALA A 223 8.89 -8.34 -14.11
N LEU A 224 8.40 -9.02 -13.06
CA LEU A 224 9.01 -8.99 -11.73
C LEU A 224 10.40 -9.65 -11.68
N ARG A 225 10.67 -10.66 -12.53
CA ARG A 225 12.03 -11.20 -12.69
C ARG A 225 12.97 -10.17 -13.31
N ALA A 226 12.52 -9.44 -14.33
CA ALA A 226 13.31 -8.36 -14.90
C ALA A 226 13.58 -7.25 -13.88
N CYS A 227 12.59 -6.87 -13.06
CA CYS A 227 12.80 -5.90 -11.99
C CYS A 227 13.83 -6.36 -10.95
N GLU A 228 13.77 -7.63 -10.52
CA GLU A 228 14.74 -8.21 -9.59
C GLU A 228 16.17 -8.20 -10.14
N GLN A 229 16.36 -8.50 -11.44
CA GLN A 229 17.67 -8.46 -12.08
C GLN A 229 18.25 -7.04 -12.13
N LEU A 230 17.39 -6.04 -12.33
CA LEU A 230 17.80 -4.62 -12.38
C LEU A 230 18.06 -4.03 -10.99
N TYR A 231 17.49 -4.60 -9.93
CA TYR A 231 17.52 -4.03 -8.59
C TYR A 231 18.93 -3.78 -8.05
N PRO A 232 19.88 -4.73 -8.07
CA PRO A 232 21.24 -4.49 -7.55
C PRO A 232 21.99 -3.35 -8.26
N ALA A 233 21.76 -3.16 -9.56
CA ALA A 233 22.46 -2.13 -10.35
C ALA A 233 21.87 -0.74 -10.16
N ARG A 234 20.61 -0.64 -9.72
CA ARG A 234 19.83 0.61 -9.65
C ARG A 234 19.36 0.96 -8.22
N SER A 235 19.79 0.20 -7.21
CA SER A 235 19.58 0.52 -5.79
C SER A 235 20.69 1.37 -5.16
N ALA A 236 21.72 1.73 -5.92
CA ALA A 236 22.82 2.57 -5.47
C ALA A 236 22.31 3.93 -4.94
N GLY A 237 22.61 4.24 -3.67
CA GLY A 237 22.23 5.51 -3.02
C GLY A 237 21.36 5.35 -1.77
N LEU A 238 20.52 4.30 -1.70
CA LEU A 238 19.78 3.94 -0.47
C LEU A 238 20.50 2.87 0.36
N GLU A 239 21.39 2.09 -0.27
CA GLU A 239 22.11 1.00 0.39
C GLU A 239 22.87 1.48 1.64
N GLY A 240 22.50 0.91 2.80
CA GLY A 240 23.10 1.22 4.10
C GLY A 240 22.38 2.33 4.86
N GLN A 241 21.54 3.14 4.21
CA GLN A 241 20.61 4.04 4.91
C GLN A 241 19.44 3.25 5.51
N GLU A 242 18.96 2.21 4.81
CA GLU A 242 17.88 1.36 5.35
C GLU A 242 18.34 0.63 6.62
N GLU A 243 19.62 0.24 6.67
CA GLU A 243 20.24 -0.43 7.83
C GLU A 243 20.44 0.53 9.01
N LYS A 244 20.84 1.78 8.75
CA LYS A 244 20.97 2.83 9.79
C LYS A 244 19.62 3.15 10.42
N ILE A 245 18.57 3.29 9.61
CA ILE A 245 17.22 3.59 10.10
C ILE A 245 16.64 2.37 10.80
N ALA A 246 16.84 1.16 10.27
CA ALA A 246 16.45 -0.05 10.97
C ALA A 246 17.12 -0.15 12.36
N ALA A 247 18.38 0.26 12.52
CA ALA A 247 19.10 0.26 13.79
C ALA A 247 18.61 1.31 14.79
N THR A 248 18.06 2.44 14.35
CA THR A 248 17.47 3.46 15.25
C THR A 248 16.02 3.14 15.62
N VAL A 249 15.33 2.40 14.75
CA VAL A 249 13.93 2.03 14.89
C VAL A 249 13.76 0.79 15.78
N PHE A 250 14.68 -0.17 15.82
CA PHE A 250 14.60 -1.37 16.69
C PHE A 250 15.92 -1.69 17.39
#